data_AF-A0A1Y6JZX6-F1
#
_entry.id   AF-A0A1Y6JZX6-F1
#
_cell.length_a   1.000
_cell.length_b   1.000
_cell.length_c   1.000
_cell.angle_alpha   90.00
_cell.angle_beta   90.00
_cell.angle_gamma   90.00
#
_symmetry.space_group_name_H-M   'P 1'
#
loop_
_entity.id
_entity.type
_entity.pdbx_description
1 polymer ?
#
loop_
_entity_poly.entity_id
_entity_poly.type
_entity_poly.pdbx_seq_one_letter_code
_entity_poly.pdbx_strand_id
1 'polypeptide(L)'
;MSSITYSERIKIEAFCELGLSNIQMGVRLNRSPSTISYELSRCQPYQAELAQTDAEYKRSRCGRKTKLSDELKQKILNHLRLSWSPGMIGHEFKLATKSIYNWLNQGRIDFSLNDLPEHGVRQRRNVDQRSKYNQSLGRSIEQRPMMINQRNRIGDFELDTVVGPRGHSKAVLLTLIDRKSRFLWAYRLKDRTTATVNEALTKFLPTFNGPVHSFTVDRGTEFSGLVSLESQYGIKTYYCHAYTPAERGSNERFNRNLRYFYPKGTRFEHISAQDLTTTLLQINQRPLKILDWKTPYQVMLTNLSKNSD
;
A
#
# COMPACT_ATOMS: atom_id res chain seq x y z
N MET A 1 -31.43 7.60 -30.53
CA MET A 1 -31.00 7.94 -31.91
C MET A 1 -29.63 7.36 -32.14
N SER A 2 -29.44 6.49 -33.14
CA SER A 2 -28.10 5.96 -33.43
C SER A 2 -27.29 7.00 -34.21
N SER A 3 -26.00 7.11 -33.92
CA SER A 3 -25.10 8.01 -34.66
C SER A 3 -24.93 7.54 -36.11
N ILE A 4 -24.82 8.48 -37.05
CA ILE A 4 -24.38 8.20 -38.42
C ILE A 4 -22.97 7.60 -38.36
N THR A 5 -22.80 6.45 -39.01
CA THR A 5 -21.55 5.71 -39.16
C THR A 5 -20.70 6.26 -40.29
N TYR A 6 -19.41 5.91 -40.32
CA TYR A 6 -18.51 6.35 -41.39
C TYR A 6 -18.97 5.87 -42.77
N SER A 7 -19.45 4.62 -42.88
CA SER A 7 -20.02 4.10 -44.13
C SER A 7 -21.24 4.88 -44.61
N GLU A 8 -22.09 5.34 -43.68
CA GLU A 8 -23.22 6.20 -44.03
C GLU A 8 -22.75 7.59 -44.49
N ARG A 9 -21.68 8.16 -43.92
CA ARG A 9 -21.09 9.44 -44.38
C ARG A 9 -20.60 9.36 -45.83
N ILE A 10 -19.90 8.28 -46.19
CA ILE A 10 -19.45 8.05 -47.57
C ILE A 10 -20.64 7.99 -48.53
N LYS A 11 -21.74 7.33 -48.13
CA LYS A 11 -22.97 7.30 -48.94
C LYS A 11 -23.62 8.67 -49.07
N ILE A 12 -23.63 9.47 -48.01
CA ILE A 12 -24.17 10.84 -48.04
C ILE A 12 -23.37 11.71 -49.01
N GLU A 13 -22.04 11.60 -49.00
CA GLU A 13 -21.16 12.31 -49.95
C GLU A 13 -21.50 11.97 -51.41
N ALA A 14 -21.57 10.67 -51.75
CA ALA A 14 -22.00 10.23 -53.07
C ALA A 14 -23.42 10.70 -53.43
N PHE A 15 -24.35 10.74 -52.47
CA PHE A 15 -25.71 11.25 -52.72
C PHE A 15 -25.75 12.76 -52.96
N CYS A 16 -24.85 13.53 -52.35
CA CYS A 16 -24.71 14.96 -52.61
C CYS A 16 -24.22 15.21 -54.04
N GLU A 17 -23.24 14.43 -54.51
CA GLU A 17 -22.74 14.51 -55.89
C GLU A 17 -23.84 14.17 -56.92
N LEU A 18 -24.72 13.23 -56.58
CA LEU A 18 -25.88 12.86 -57.39
C LEU A 18 -27.07 13.83 -57.24
N GLY A 19 -26.97 14.88 -56.43
CA GLY A 19 -28.01 15.92 -56.28
C GLY A 19 -29.28 15.45 -55.56
N LEU A 20 -29.21 14.42 -54.70
CA LEU A 20 -30.38 13.94 -53.96
C LEU A 20 -30.82 14.95 -52.88
N SER A 21 -32.13 15.00 -52.61
CA SER A 21 -32.66 15.76 -51.47
C SER A 21 -32.46 15.05 -50.13
N ASN A 22 -32.50 15.80 -49.02
CA ASN A 22 -32.39 15.25 -47.66
C ASN A 22 -33.43 14.15 -47.38
N ILE A 23 -34.63 14.25 -47.96
CA ILE A 23 -35.69 13.23 -47.84
C ILE A 23 -35.27 11.94 -48.54
N GLN A 24 -34.77 12.03 -49.77
CA GLN A 24 -34.32 10.88 -50.56
C GLN A 24 -33.12 10.17 -49.94
N MET A 25 -32.19 10.92 -49.36
CA MET A 25 -31.06 10.38 -48.60
C MET A 25 -31.54 9.69 -47.32
N GLY A 26 -32.47 10.34 -46.59
CA GLY A 26 -33.06 9.79 -45.37
C GLY A 26 -33.74 8.44 -45.60
N VAL A 27 -34.55 8.32 -46.64
CA VAL A 27 -35.21 7.06 -47.02
C VAL A 27 -34.18 5.96 -47.33
N ARG A 28 -33.14 6.26 -48.11
CA ARG A 28 -32.11 5.27 -48.50
C ARG A 28 -31.25 4.79 -47.33
N LEU A 29 -30.99 5.65 -46.35
CA LEU A 29 -30.19 5.33 -45.17
C LEU A 29 -31.02 4.90 -43.96
N ASN A 30 -32.35 4.87 -44.10
CA ASN A 30 -33.28 4.66 -43.00
C ASN A 30 -33.04 5.64 -41.82
N ARG A 31 -32.87 6.93 -42.17
CA ARG A 31 -32.62 8.05 -41.25
C ARG A 31 -33.68 9.13 -41.43
N SER A 32 -33.95 9.90 -40.37
CA SER A 32 -34.82 11.06 -40.52
C SER A 32 -34.15 12.12 -41.41
N PRO A 33 -34.93 12.85 -42.25
CA PRO A 33 -34.38 13.94 -43.07
C PRO A 33 -33.65 15.01 -42.23
N SER A 34 -34.12 15.24 -41.00
CA SER A 34 -33.47 16.13 -40.03
C SER A 34 -32.06 15.64 -39.66
N THR A 35 -31.88 14.32 -39.46
CA THR A 35 -30.56 13.73 -39.15
C THR A 35 -29.57 13.95 -40.30
N ILE A 36 -30.03 13.82 -41.55
CA ILE A 36 -29.24 14.14 -42.74
C ILE A 36 -28.89 15.63 -42.78
N SER A 37 -29.86 16.52 -42.53
CA SER A 37 -29.61 17.96 -42.50
C SER A 37 -28.56 18.36 -41.45
N TYR A 38 -28.63 17.81 -40.24
CA TYR A 38 -27.62 18.06 -39.20
C TYR A 38 -26.24 17.54 -39.61
N GLU A 39 -26.18 16.42 -40.32
CA GLU A 39 -24.91 15.88 -40.81
C GLU A 39 -24.31 16.74 -41.93
N LEU A 40 -25.11 17.18 -42.90
CA LEU A 40 -24.69 18.07 -43.98
C LEU A 40 -24.25 19.45 -43.49
N SER A 41 -24.74 19.90 -42.33
CA SER A 41 -24.29 21.15 -41.71
C SER A 41 -22.88 21.09 -41.09
N ARG A 42 -22.25 19.91 -41.03
CA ARG A 42 -20.91 19.76 -40.42
C ARG A 42 -19.80 20.41 -41.26
N CYS A 43 -19.90 20.37 -42.58
CA CYS A 43 -18.90 20.92 -43.50
C CYS A 43 -19.54 21.29 -44.85
N GLN A 44 -18.94 22.27 -45.55
CA GLN A 44 -19.36 22.74 -46.87
C GLN A 44 -18.12 23.02 -47.74
N PRO A 45 -17.98 22.40 -48.92
CA PRO A 45 -18.81 21.30 -49.44
C PRO A 45 -18.77 20.05 -48.54
N TYR A 46 -19.81 19.22 -48.59
CA TYR A 46 -19.87 18.03 -47.72
C TYR A 46 -18.81 17.01 -48.13
N GLN A 47 -17.95 16.63 -47.19
CA GLN A 47 -16.95 15.58 -47.36
C GLN A 47 -17.03 14.57 -46.22
N ALA A 48 -17.08 13.28 -46.53
CA ALA A 48 -17.31 12.24 -45.52
C ALA A 48 -16.19 12.17 -44.48
N GLU A 49 -14.93 12.34 -44.92
CA GLU A 49 -13.74 12.30 -44.07
C GLU A 49 -13.68 13.48 -43.09
N LEU A 50 -13.98 14.70 -43.56
CA LEU A 50 -14.06 15.89 -42.70
C LEU A 50 -15.20 15.78 -41.68
N ALA A 51 -16.37 15.31 -42.12
CA ALA A 51 -17.52 15.12 -41.25
C ALA A 51 -17.27 14.03 -40.19
N GLN A 52 -16.53 12.97 -40.53
CA GLN A 52 -16.10 11.94 -39.59
C GLN A 52 -15.11 12.50 -38.56
N THR A 53 -14.10 13.25 -39.02
CA THR A 53 -13.10 13.88 -38.14
C THR A 53 -13.75 14.83 -37.15
N ASP A 54 -14.71 15.66 -37.59
CA ASP A 54 -15.50 16.54 -36.70
C ASP A 54 -16.34 15.74 -35.70
N ALA A 55 -16.98 14.65 -36.13
CA ALA A 55 -17.78 13.79 -35.26
C ALA A 55 -16.93 13.13 -34.17
N GLU A 56 -15.73 12.62 -34.51
CA GLU A 56 -14.77 12.05 -33.58
C GLU A 56 -14.22 13.10 -32.62
N TYR A 57 -13.86 14.28 -33.12
CA TYR A 57 -13.42 15.40 -32.31
C TYR A 57 -14.47 15.79 -31.26
N LYS A 58 -15.72 16.03 -31.67
CA LYS A 58 -16.82 16.35 -30.75
C LYS A 58 -17.07 15.21 -29.76
N ARG A 59 -17.06 13.96 -30.21
CA ARG A 59 -17.24 12.78 -29.36
C ARG A 59 -16.12 12.62 -28.33
N SER A 60 -14.87 12.93 -28.68
CA SER A 60 -13.74 12.92 -27.74
C SER A 60 -13.89 13.94 -26.61
N ARG A 61 -14.64 15.02 -26.86
CA ARG A 61 -14.97 16.07 -25.89
C ARG A 61 -16.26 15.79 -25.11
N CYS A 62 -17.04 14.79 -25.53
CA CYS A 62 -18.22 14.34 -24.79
C CYS A 62 -17.81 13.51 -23.58
N GLY A 63 -18.57 13.62 -22.50
CA GLY A 63 -18.39 12.82 -21.29
C GLY A 63 -17.87 13.62 -20.10
N ARG A 64 -17.72 12.91 -18.98
CA ARG A 64 -17.32 13.52 -17.70
C ARG A 64 -15.82 13.83 -17.73
N LYS A 65 -15.47 15.11 -17.52
CA LYS A 65 -14.07 15.53 -17.35
C LYS A 65 -13.45 14.79 -16.16
N THR A 66 -12.17 14.44 -16.30
CA THR A 66 -11.43 13.77 -15.22
C THR A 66 -11.31 14.69 -14.00
N LYS A 67 -11.39 14.12 -12.79
CA LYS A 67 -11.09 14.83 -11.54
C LYS A 67 -9.58 15.01 -11.31
N LEU A 68 -8.75 14.34 -12.11
CA LEU A 68 -7.29 14.40 -12.00
C LEU A 68 -6.78 15.74 -12.53
N SER A 69 -6.62 16.71 -11.63
CA SER A 69 -5.83 17.91 -11.88
C SER A 69 -4.33 17.62 -11.75
N ASP A 70 -3.47 18.51 -12.25
CA ASP A 70 -2.01 18.38 -12.10
C ASP A 70 -1.58 18.41 -10.63
N GLU A 71 -2.20 19.25 -9.82
CA GLU A 71 -1.96 19.29 -8.37
C GLU A 71 -2.32 17.95 -7.70
N LEU A 72 -3.48 17.38 -8.04
CA LEU A 72 -3.90 16.10 -7.47
C LEU A 72 -2.98 14.97 -7.96
N LYS A 73 -2.57 15.00 -9.22
CA LYS A 73 -1.58 14.06 -9.78
C LYS A 73 -0.28 14.08 -8.97
N GLN A 74 0.26 15.26 -8.67
CA GLN A 74 1.47 15.39 -7.86
C GLN A 74 1.28 14.90 -6.42
N LYS A 75 0.14 15.24 -5.79
CA LYS A 75 -0.21 14.73 -4.45
C LYS A 75 -0.24 13.20 -4.43
N ILE A 76 -0.93 12.57 -5.38
CA ILE A 76 -1.00 11.11 -5.49
C ILE A 76 0.40 10.53 -5.69
N LEU A 77 1.20 11.09 -6.61
CA LEU A 77 2.54 10.61 -6.91
C LEU A 77 3.46 10.67 -5.69
N ASN A 78 3.43 11.76 -4.93
CA ASN A 78 4.22 11.91 -3.71
C ASN A 78 3.85 10.84 -2.66
N HIS A 79 2.55 10.56 -2.48
CA HIS A 79 2.11 9.52 -1.54
C HIS A 79 2.50 8.11 -2.00
N LEU A 80 2.40 7.83 -3.31
CA LEU A 80 2.85 6.55 -3.88
C LEU A 80 4.35 6.33 -3.65
N ARG A 81 5.18 7.37 -3.86
CA ARG A 81 6.64 7.32 -3.59
C ARG A 81 6.94 7.07 -2.12
N LEU A 82 6.08 7.55 -1.22
CA LEU A 82 6.12 7.25 0.21
C LEU A 82 5.50 5.89 0.56
N SER A 83 5.27 5.01 -0.41
CA SER A 83 4.74 3.65 -0.24
C SER A 83 3.31 3.62 0.33
N TRP A 84 2.50 4.64 0.05
CA TRP A 84 1.07 4.58 0.33
C TRP A 84 0.36 3.74 -0.72
N SER A 85 -0.57 2.89 -0.30
CA SER A 85 -1.40 2.13 -1.24
C SER A 85 -2.44 3.06 -1.92
N PRO A 86 -2.92 2.72 -3.13
CA PRO A 86 -4.04 3.43 -3.76
C PRO A 86 -5.28 3.50 -2.87
N GLY A 87 -5.49 2.51 -2.00
CA GLY A 87 -6.57 2.52 -1.00
C GLY A 87 -6.41 3.64 0.03
N MET A 88 -5.20 3.82 0.57
CA MET A 88 -4.88 4.89 1.53
C MET A 88 -5.05 6.27 0.92
N ILE A 89 -4.51 6.45 -0.28
CA ILE A 89 -4.62 7.71 -1.04
C ILE A 89 -6.09 8.00 -1.36
N GLY A 90 -6.86 6.98 -1.75
CA GLY A 90 -8.29 7.11 -1.98
C GLY A 90 -9.04 7.61 -0.75
N HIS A 91 -8.74 7.06 0.43
CA HIS A 91 -9.34 7.52 1.68
C HIS A 91 -8.96 8.96 2.02
N GLU A 92 -7.68 9.30 1.91
CA GLU A 92 -7.13 10.63 2.25
C GLU A 92 -7.75 11.73 1.39
N PHE A 93 -7.77 11.53 0.07
CA PHE A 93 -8.26 12.54 -0.89
C PHE A 93 -9.74 12.36 -1.28
N LYS A 94 -10.48 11.50 -0.57
CA LYS A 94 -11.91 11.19 -0.86
C LYS A 94 -12.15 10.78 -2.31
N LEU A 95 -11.26 9.92 -2.83
CA LEU A 95 -11.32 9.36 -4.18
C LEU A 95 -11.67 7.88 -4.13
N ALA A 96 -12.37 7.41 -5.15
CA ALA A 96 -12.54 5.98 -5.35
C ALA A 96 -11.19 5.35 -5.69
N THR A 97 -10.79 4.30 -4.95
CA THR A 97 -9.53 3.57 -5.20
C THR A 97 -9.41 3.11 -6.66
N LYS A 98 -10.53 2.70 -7.27
CA LYS A 98 -10.58 2.30 -8.68
C LYS A 98 -10.19 3.42 -9.64
N SER A 99 -10.50 4.68 -9.32
CA SER A 99 -10.10 5.82 -10.14
C SER A 99 -8.58 5.98 -10.18
N ILE A 100 -7.90 5.78 -9.04
CA ILE A 100 -6.44 5.84 -8.96
C ILE A 100 -5.81 4.73 -9.81
N TYR A 101 -6.30 3.49 -9.69
CA TYR A 101 -5.84 2.40 -10.57
C TYR A 101 -6.08 2.68 -12.05
N ASN A 102 -7.24 3.22 -12.42
CA ASN A 102 -7.52 3.56 -13.82
C ASN A 102 -6.54 4.62 -14.34
N TRP A 103 -6.19 5.62 -13.54
CA TRP A 103 -5.21 6.65 -13.93
C TRP A 103 -3.79 6.09 -14.08
N LEU A 104 -3.38 5.16 -13.21
CA LEU A 104 -2.11 4.44 -13.33
C LEU A 104 -2.08 3.56 -14.59
N ASN A 105 -3.11 2.75 -14.82
CA ASN A 105 -3.22 1.89 -16.01
C ASN A 105 -3.22 2.69 -17.33
N GLN A 106 -3.77 3.90 -17.32
CA GLN A 106 -3.81 4.80 -18.48
C GLN A 106 -2.51 5.61 -18.66
N GLY A 107 -1.50 5.43 -17.80
CA GLY A 107 -0.26 6.22 -17.84
C GLY A 107 -0.45 7.71 -17.51
N ARG A 108 -1.58 8.09 -16.89
CA ARG A 108 -1.84 9.50 -16.52
C ARG A 108 -1.05 9.95 -15.30
N ILE A 109 -0.69 8.99 -14.44
CA ILE A 109 0.22 9.17 -13.31
C ILE A 109 1.48 8.38 -13.63
N ASP A 110 2.63 9.04 -13.59
CA ASP A 110 3.93 8.44 -13.92
C ASP A 110 4.48 7.66 -12.72
N PHE A 111 3.86 6.50 -12.47
CA PHE A 111 4.25 5.56 -11.42
C PHE A 111 3.95 4.14 -11.88
N SER A 112 4.94 3.25 -11.81
CA SER A 112 4.79 1.86 -12.23
C SER A 112 3.89 1.09 -11.26
N LEU A 113 2.97 0.29 -11.80
CA LEU A 113 2.15 -0.62 -10.99
C LEU A 113 3.01 -1.64 -10.23
N ASN A 114 4.16 -2.02 -10.78
CA ASN A 114 5.08 -2.98 -10.16
C ASN A 114 5.72 -2.46 -8.88
N ASP A 115 5.81 -1.14 -8.74
CA ASP A 115 6.42 -0.49 -7.57
C ASP A 115 5.39 -0.26 -6.44
N LEU A 116 4.13 -0.66 -6.65
CA LEU A 116 3.12 -0.58 -5.60
C LEU A 116 3.42 -1.60 -4.49
N PRO A 117 3.19 -1.25 -3.19
CA PRO A 117 3.59 -2.07 -2.04
C PRO A 117 2.98 -3.48 -1.95
N GLU A 118 1.99 -3.78 -2.78
CA GLU A 118 1.21 -5.04 -2.77
C GLU A 118 1.07 -5.67 -4.18
N HIS A 119 1.76 -5.15 -5.19
CA HIS A 119 1.64 -5.66 -6.56
C HIS A 119 2.25 -7.05 -6.71
N GLY A 120 1.58 -7.93 -7.46
CA GLY A 120 2.07 -9.27 -7.79
C GLY A 120 2.04 -10.30 -6.66
N VAL A 121 1.50 -9.97 -5.48
CA VAL A 121 1.47 -10.90 -4.34
C VAL A 121 0.32 -11.90 -4.48
N ARG A 122 0.61 -13.09 -5.01
CA ARG A 122 -0.21 -14.29 -4.79
C ARG A 122 0.27 -14.98 -3.53
N GLN A 123 -0.59 -15.07 -2.50
CA GLN A 123 -0.31 -15.89 -1.32
C GLN A 123 -0.37 -17.38 -1.69
N ARG A 124 0.69 -17.94 -2.25
CA ARG A 124 0.85 -19.39 -2.30
C ARG A 124 1.39 -19.85 -0.96
N ARG A 125 0.55 -20.53 -0.19
CA ARG A 125 0.96 -21.24 1.02
C ARG A 125 1.73 -22.49 0.58
N ASN A 126 3.05 -22.43 0.60
CA ASN A 126 3.84 -23.66 0.64
C ASN A 126 3.90 -24.08 2.11
N VAL A 127 3.25 -25.19 2.43
CA VAL A 127 3.40 -25.85 3.73
C VAL A 127 4.75 -26.55 3.66
N ASP A 128 5.79 -25.91 4.20
CA ASP A 128 7.13 -26.48 4.24
C ASP A 128 7.22 -27.45 5.44
N GLN A 129 7.34 -28.75 5.15
CA GLN A 129 7.29 -29.84 6.15
C GLN A 129 8.66 -30.15 6.79
N ARG A 130 9.51 -29.14 7.05
CA ARG A 130 10.79 -29.37 7.73
C ARG A 130 10.61 -29.35 9.26
N SER A 131 10.97 -30.45 9.90
CA SER A 131 10.66 -30.80 11.28
C SER A 131 11.43 -30.02 12.36
N LYS A 132 10.68 -29.66 13.42
CA LYS A 132 11.01 -29.51 14.85
C LYS A 132 12.48 -29.20 15.23
N TYR A 133 12.79 -27.91 15.41
CA TYR A 133 13.84 -27.48 16.33
C TYR A 133 13.22 -27.26 17.73
N ASN A 134 13.50 -28.19 18.64
CA ASN A 134 13.05 -28.17 20.04
C ASN A 134 14.16 -27.61 20.94
N GLN A 135 14.18 -26.31 21.14
CA GLN A 135 14.79 -25.71 22.33
C GLN A 135 13.68 -24.99 23.10
N SER A 136 13.50 -25.32 24.39
CA SER A 136 12.57 -24.63 25.28
C SER A 136 13.18 -23.31 25.72
N LEU A 137 13.02 -22.28 24.90
CA LEU A 137 13.53 -20.93 25.18
C LEU A 137 12.64 -20.14 26.15
N GLY A 138 11.49 -20.68 26.59
CA GLY A 138 10.56 -19.99 27.48
C GLY A 138 9.10 -20.40 27.23
N ARG A 139 8.16 -19.49 27.53
CA ARG A 139 6.72 -19.74 27.38
C ARG A 139 6.31 -19.90 25.92
N SER A 140 5.51 -20.94 25.65
CA SER A 140 4.90 -21.16 24.33
C SER A 140 3.89 -20.05 24.01
N ILE A 141 3.72 -19.75 22.73
CA ILE A 141 2.68 -18.86 22.22
C ILE A 141 1.26 -19.29 22.62
N GLU A 142 1.05 -20.59 22.84
CA GLU A 142 -0.22 -21.17 23.30
C GLU A 142 -0.57 -20.74 24.73
N GLN A 143 0.43 -20.42 25.55
CA GLN A 143 0.25 -19.94 26.92
C GLN A 143 -0.10 -18.44 26.96
N ARG A 144 -0.14 -17.77 25.79
CA ARG A 144 -0.40 -16.34 25.70
C ARG A 144 -1.87 -16.05 26.05
N PRO A 145 -2.15 -15.23 27.08
CA PRO A 145 -3.51 -14.88 27.46
C PRO A 145 -4.32 -14.31 26.29
N MET A 146 -5.61 -14.67 26.23
CA MET A 146 -6.50 -14.26 25.15
C MET A 146 -6.59 -12.73 25.00
N MET A 147 -6.48 -11.96 26.09
CA MET A 147 -6.47 -10.49 26.06
C MET A 147 -5.39 -9.91 25.12
N ILE A 148 -4.24 -10.58 25.01
CA ILE A 148 -3.15 -10.14 24.13
C ILE A 148 -3.53 -10.41 22.67
N ASN A 149 -4.24 -11.50 22.39
CA ASN A 149 -4.74 -11.84 21.06
C ASN A 149 -5.86 -10.91 20.58
N GLN A 150 -6.61 -10.30 21.49
CA GLN A 150 -7.64 -9.31 21.18
C GLN A 150 -7.04 -7.97 20.72
N ARG A 151 -5.78 -7.68 21.08
CA ARG A 151 -5.05 -6.47 20.66
C ARG A 151 -5.73 -5.16 21.09
N ASN A 152 -6.32 -5.18 22.29
CA ASN A 152 -7.13 -4.08 22.83
C ASN A 152 -6.37 -3.10 23.73
N ARG A 153 -5.11 -3.36 24.08
CA ARG A 153 -4.25 -2.46 24.86
C ARG A 153 -2.92 -2.17 24.17
N ILE A 154 -2.32 -1.03 24.50
CA ILE A 154 -0.92 -0.73 24.13
C ILE A 154 -0.01 -1.57 25.04
N GLY A 155 1.17 -1.93 24.53
CA GLY A 155 2.23 -2.50 25.36
C GLY A 155 2.49 -3.98 25.14
N ASP A 156 1.74 -4.62 24.25
CA ASP A 156 2.03 -5.96 23.77
C ASP A 156 2.75 -5.83 22.43
N PHE A 157 4.03 -6.17 22.36
CA PHE A 157 4.86 -5.99 21.16
C PHE A 157 5.20 -7.31 20.47
N GLU A 158 5.19 -7.32 19.15
CA GLU A 158 5.82 -8.34 18.31
C GLU A 158 7.22 -7.87 17.92
N LEU A 159 8.26 -8.68 18.14
CA LEU A 159 9.64 -8.35 17.76
C LEU A 159 10.08 -9.22 16.58
N ASP A 160 10.97 -8.67 15.76
CA ASP A 160 11.64 -9.37 14.66
C ASP A 160 12.99 -8.74 14.33
N THR A 161 13.87 -9.48 13.66
CA THR A 161 15.09 -8.93 13.08
C THR A 161 15.04 -8.93 11.55
N VAL A 162 15.31 -7.77 10.94
CA VAL A 162 15.46 -7.62 9.50
C VAL A 162 16.95 -7.66 9.17
N VAL A 163 17.37 -8.70 8.46
CA VAL A 163 18.77 -8.95 8.12
C VAL A 163 19.22 -8.21 6.85
N GLY A 164 20.46 -7.69 6.88
CA GLY A 164 21.13 -7.12 5.71
C GLY A 164 21.64 -8.20 4.72
N PRO A 165 22.46 -7.82 3.73
CA PRO A 165 23.10 -8.75 2.82
C PRO A 165 24.05 -9.71 3.57
N ARG A 166 23.88 -11.02 3.35
CA ARG A 166 24.73 -12.06 3.94
C ARG A 166 26.18 -11.89 3.48
N GLY A 167 27.13 -12.10 4.39
CA GLY A 167 28.56 -12.10 4.09
C GLY A 167 29.22 -10.72 3.96
N HIS A 168 28.45 -9.64 3.90
CA HIS A 168 28.98 -8.28 3.79
C HIS A 168 28.94 -7.50 5.10
N SER A 169 27.83 -7.62 5.84
CA SER A 169 27.63 -6.92 7.11
C SER A 169 26.90 -7.80 8.09
N LYS A 170 27.23 -7.66 9.38
CA LYS A 170 26.48 -8.30 10.48
C LYS A 170 25.32 -7.43 10.95
N ALA A 171 25.27 -6.16 10.53
CA ALA A 171 24.26 -5.21 11.01
C ALA A 171 22.84 -5.64 10.62
N VAL A 172 21.91 -5.45 11.55
CA VAL A 172 20.49 -5.79 11.39
C VAL A 172 19.62 -4.67 11.94
N LEU A 173 18.35 -4.64 11.56
CA LEU A 173 17.35 -3.83 12.23
C LEU A 173 16.53 -4.71 13.16
N LEU A 174 16.54 -4.42 14.46
CA LEU A 174 15.55 -4.94 15.40
C LEU A 174 14.27 -4.13 15.23
N THR A 175 13.14 -4.79 15.05
CA THR A 175 11.81 -4.17 14.94
C THR A 175 10.97 -4.53 16.15
N LEU A 176 10.16 -3.58 16.62
CA LEU A 176 9.17 -3.79 17.67
C LEU A 176 7.85 -3.16 17.22
N ILE A 177 6.79 -3.96 17.16
CA ILE A 177 5.49 -3.50 16.68
C ILE A 177 4.47 -3.67 17.79
N ASP A 178 3.89 -2.56 18.24
CA ASP A 178 2.76 -2.61 19.16
C ASP A 178 1.54 -3.24 18.48
N ARG A 179 0.96 -4.26 19.10
CA ARG A 179 -0.10 -5.07 18.47
C ARG A 179 -1.44 -4.34 18.36
N LYS A 180 -1.70 -3.30 19.16
CA LYS A 180 -2.95 -2.51 19.06
C LYS A 180 -2.80 -1.42 18.01
N SER A 181 -1.89 -0.49 18.24
CA SER A 181 -1.67 0.69 17.40
C SER A 181 -0.96 0.39 16.09
N ARG A 182 -0.29 -0.75 15.98
CA ARG A 182 0.62 -1.07 14.85
C ARG A 182 1.81 -0.11 14.72
N PHE A 183 2.12 0.64 15.76
CA PHE A 183 3.26 1.54 15.74
C PHE A 183 4.54 0.72 15.67
N LEU A 184 5.35 1.00 14.65
CA LEU A 184 6.62 0.34 14.40
C LEU A 184 7.75 1.16 15.00
N TRP A 185 8.52 0.51 15.88
CA TRP A 185 9.84 0.94 16.30
C TRP A 185 10.90 0.12 15.57
N ALA A 186 12.06 0.73 15.31
CA ALA A 186 13.21 -0.02 14.85
C ALA A 186 14.52 0.55 15.40
N TYR A 187 15.46 -0.34 15.71
CA TYR A 187 16.81 -0.02 16.17
C TYR A 187 17.83 -0.71 15.28
N ARG A 188 18.85 0.03 14.86
CA ARG A 188 20.00 -0.55 14.17
C ARG A 188 20.91 -1.26 15.18
N LEU A 189 21.17 -2.53 14.96
CA LEU A 189 22.11 -3.33 15.74
C LEU A 189 23.38 -3.57 14.92
N LYS A 190 24.53 -3.64 15.61
CA LYS A 190 25.83 -3.97 14.99
C LYS A 190 25.91 -5.43 14.53
N ASP A 191 25.20 -6.32 15.21
CA ASP A 191 25.12 -7.75 14.91
C ASP A 191 23.76 -8.32 15.37
N ARG A 192 23.50 -9.58 15.02
CA ARG A 192 22.31 -10.33 15.44
C ARG A 192 22.67 -11.25 16.63
N THR A 193 22.90 -10.66 17.80
CA THR A 193 23.23 -11.40 19.03
C THR A 193 22.28 -11.04 20.17
N THR A 194 22.16 -11.94 21.16
CA THR A 194 21.34 -11.70 22.35
C THR A 194 21.76 -10.46 23.12
N ALA A 195 23.07 -10.22 23.22
CA ALA A 195 23.60 -9.05 23.92
C ALA A 195 23.17 -7.73 23.26
N THR A 196 23.25 -7.63 21.93
CA THR A 196 22.88 -6.41 21.21
C THR A 196 21.38 -6.18 21.16
N VAL A 197 20.58 -7.25 21.09
CA VAL A 197 19.12 -7.16 21.26
C VAL A 197 18.77 -6.63 22.66
N ASN A 198 19.35 -7.18 23.72
CA ASN A 198 19.08 -6.75 25.09
C ASN A 198 19.51 -5.30 25.33
N GLU A 199 20.65 -4.87 24.79
CA GLU A 199 21.10 -3.46 24.85
C GLU A 199 20.07 -2.53 24.19
N ALA A 200 19.57 -2.88 23.00
CA ALA A 200 18.56 -2.08 22.31
C ALA A 200 17.23 -2.05 23.07
N LEU A 201 16.82 -3.17 23.67
CA LEU A 201 15.60 -3.22 24.49
C LEU A 201 15.74 -2.36 25.75
N THR A 202 16.92 -2.37 26.38
CA THR A 202 17.21 -1.53 27.56
C THR A 202 17.16 -0.04 27.21
N LYS A 203 17.48 0.35 25.97
CA LYS A 203 17.29 1.71 25.45
C LYS A 203 15.83 2.01 25.09
N PHE A 204 15.12 1.02 24.54
CA PHE A 204 13.73 1.16 24.13
C PHE A 204 12.80 1.42 25.31
N LEU A 205 12.91 0.65 26.40
CA LEU A 205 12.01 0.75 27.55
C LEU A 205 11.87 2.19 28.12
N PRO A 206 12.96 2.91 28.46
CA PRO A 206 12.86 4.29 28.94
C PRO A 206 12.45 5.27 27.84
N THR A 207 12.80 4.99 26.57
CA THR A 207 12.41 5.87 25.45
C THR A 207 10.91 5.80 25.16
N PHE A 208 10.33 4.60 25.25
CA PHE A 208 8.91 4.39 25.06
C PHE A 208 8.08 5.00 26.20
N ASN A 209 8.60 4.95 27.43
CA ASN A 209 8.03 5.55 28.63
C ASN A 209 6.52 5.24 28.82
N GLY A 210 6.11 4.04 28.42
CA GLY A 210 4.74 3.55 28.48
C GLY A 210 4.68 2.11 28.96
N PRO A 211 3.49 1.52 29.10
CA PRO A 211 3.35 0.16 29.60
C PRO A 211 3.94 -0.84 28.59
N VAL A 212 4.85 -1.69 29.03
CA VAL A 212 5.34 -2.84 28.27
C VAL A 212 4.94 -4.10 29.02
N HIS A 213 3.93 -4.80 28.50
CA HIS A 213 3.34 -5.96 29.15
C HIS A 213 3.91 -7.28 28.62
N SER A 214 4.15 -7.36 27.31
CA SER A 214 4.64 -8.59 26.72
C SER A 214 5.44 -8.40 25.43
N PHE A 215 6.32 -9.37 25.19
CA PHE A 215 7.00 -9.56 23.91
C PHE A 215 6.56 -10.88 23.28
N THR A 216 6.30 -10.86 21.98
CA THR A 216 6.09 -12.04 21.15
C THR A 216 7.20 -12.13 20.12
N VAL A 217 7.95 -13.22 20.13
CA VAL A 217 9.13 -13.43 19.28
C VAL A 217 9.08 -14.79 18.60
N ASP A 218 9.90 -15.00 17.56
CA ASP A 218 10.19 -16.35 17.09
C ASP A 218 11.26 -17.01 17.97
N ARG A 219 11.63 -18.25 17.61
CA ARG A 219 12.68 -19.00 18.31
C ARG A 219 14.09 -18.65 17.81
N GLY A 220 14.29 -17.44 17.31
CA GLY A 220 15.61 -16.93 16.92
C GLY A 220 16.58 -16.95 18.11
N THR A 221 17.83 -17.35 17.86
CA THR A 221 18.84 -17.46 18.92
C THR A 221 19.15 -16.11 19.54
N GLU A 222 18.97 -15.01 18.81
CA GLU A 222 19.12 -13.64 19.32
C GLU A 222 18.07 -13.26 20.37
N PHE A 223 16.96 -13.98 20.45
CA PHE A 223 15.89 -13.75 21.43
C PHE A 223 15.94 -14.71 22.62
N SER A 224 16.96 -15.57 22.69
CA SER A 224 17.12 -16.57 23.76
C SER A 224 17.25 -15.95 25.15
N GLY A 225 17.80 -14.75 25.25
CA GLY A 225 18.01 -14.06 26.53
C GLY A 225 16.80 -13.25 27.02
N LEU A 226 15.70 -13.16 26.28
CA LEU A 226 14.57 -12.31 26.67
C LEU A 226 13.83 -12.82 27.92
N VAL A 227 14.04 -14.08 28.32
CA VAL A 227 13.51 -14.61 29.58
C VAL A 227 14.06 -13.83 30.79
N SER A 228 15.29 -13.32 30.73
CA SER A 228 15.85 -12.55 31.85
C SER A 228 15.17 -11.19 32.04
N LEU A 229 14.57 -10.61 30.99
CA LEU A 229 13.84 -9.35 31.08
C LEU A 229 12.55 -9.49 31.89
N GLU A 230 12.01 -10.70 32.02
CA GLU A 230 10.86 -10.94 32.87
C GLU A 230 11.18 -10.70 34.34
N SER A 231 12.32 -11.21 34.81
CA SER A 231 12.74 -11.02 36.21
C SER A 231 13.07 -9.56 36.52
N GLN A 232 13.61 -8.82 35.55
CA GLN A 232 14.05 -7.44 35.76
C GLN A 232 12.92 -6.41 35.61
N TYR A 233 12.01 -6.61 34.65
CA TYR A 233 10.99 -5.61 34.27
C TYR A 233 9.56 -6.13 34.34
N GLY A 234 9.34 -7.39 34.70
CA GLY A 234 8.00 -8.00 34.71
C GLY A 234 7.41 -8.25 33.32
N ILE A 235 8.21 -8.16 32.26
CA ILE A 235 7.75 -8.28 30.87
C ILE A 235 7.69 -9.76 30.48
N LYS A 236 6.49 -10.25 30.12
CA LYS A 236 6.31 -11.65 29.73
C LYS A 236 6.72 -11.88 28.28
N THR A 237 7.61 -12.83 28.02
CA THR A 237 8.01 -13.21 26.66
C THR A 237 7.34 -14.51 26.22
N TYR A 238 6.76 -14.51 25.01
CA TYR A 238 6.11 -15.66 24.38
C TYR A 238 6.80 -16.02 23.06
N TYR A 239 7.11 -17.30 22.88
CA TYR A 239 7.82 -17.82 21.70
C TYR A 239 6.86 -18.55 20.77
N CYS A 240 6.83 -18.11 19.52
CA CYS A 240 6.03 -18.71 18.45
C CYS A 240 6.51 -20.15 18.13
N HIS A 241 5.64 -20.92 17.50
CA HIS A 241 6.03 -22.21 16.96
C HIS A 241 7.02 -22.03 15.81
N ALA A 242 7.94 -23.00 15.68
CA ALA A 242 8.84 -23.04 14.55
C ALA A 242 8.01 -23.16 13.26
N TYR A 243 8.40 -22.44 12.21
CA TYR A 243 7.74 -22.49 10.89
C TYR A 243 6.27 -22.03 10.89
N THR A 244 5.85 -21.19 11.84
CA THR A 244 4.49 -20.62 11.84
C THR A 244 4.50 -19.07 11.75
N PRO A 245 4.86 -18.48 10.58
CA PRO A 245 4.92 -17.03 10.41
C PRO A 245 3.60 -16.31 10.71
N ALA A 246 2.45 -16.97 10.52
CA ALA A 246 1.12 -16.41 10.74
C ALA A 246 0.88 -15.95 12.19
N GLU A 247 1.58 -16.54 13.17
CA GLU A 247 1.50 -16.15 14.58
C GLU A 247 2.05 -14.74 14.85
N ARG A 248 2.86 -14.24 13.92
CA ARG A 248 3.48 -12.90 13.89
C ARG A 248 3.11 -12.14 12.62
N GLY A 249 1.85 -12.22 12.20
CA GLY A 249 1.38 -11.57 10.97
C GLY A 249 1.60 -10.05 10.90
N SER A 250 1.80 -9.35 12.04
CA SER A 250 2.16 -7.93 12.02
C SER A 250 3.59 -7.75 11.49
N ASN A 251 4.55 -8.51 12.00
CA ASN A 251 5.95 -8.44 11.58
C ASN A 251 6.08 -8.60 10.06
N GLU A 252 5.43 -9.60 9.46
CA GLU A 252 5.51 -9.82 8.02
C GLU A 252 5.06 -8.59 7.22
N ARG A 253 3.93 -7.98 7.63
CA ARG A 253 3.37 -6.80 6.94
C ARG A 253 4.24 -5.56 7.11
N PHE A 254 4.75 -5.29 8.30
CA PHE A 254 5.52 -4.07 8.58
C PHE A 254 6.98 -4.19 8.14
N ASN A 255 7.57 -5.39 8.19
CA ASN A 255 8.88 -5.64 7.60
C ASN A 255 8.86 -5.40 6.08
N ARG A 256 7.74 -5.66 5.39
CA ARG A 256 7.57 -5.24 3.99
C ARG A 256 7.62 -3.72 3.81
N ASN A 257 6.99 -2.95 4.70
CA ASN A 257 7.06 -1.49 4.64
C ASN A 257 8.51 -1.00 4.79
N LEU A 258 9.27 -1.59 5.70
CA LEU A 258 10.72 -1.30 5.82
C LEU A 258 11.49 -1.71 4.57
N ARG A 259 11.16 -2.86 3.96
CA ARG A 259 11.83 -3.35 2.75
C ARG A 259 11.57 -2.50 1.51
N TYR A 260 10.51 -1.70 1.48
CA TYR A 260 10.31 -0.71 0.44
C TYR A 260 11.41 0.38 0.48
N PHE A 261 11.76 0.88 1.68
CA PHE A 261 12.81 1.88 1.84
C PHE A 261 14.22 1.28 1.88
N TYR A 262 14.31 0.07 2.41
CA TYR A 262 15.56 -0.68 2.54
C TYR A 262 15.45 -2.04 1.85
N PRO A 263 15.55 -2.07 0.50
CA PRO A 263 15.46 -3.29 -0.28
C PRO A 263 16.40 -4.41 0.19
N LYS A 264 16.14 -5.63 -0.26
CA LYS A 264 17.09 -6.72 -0.01
C LYS A 264 18.45 -6.34 -0.62
N GLY A 265 19.51 -6.46 0.19
CA GLY A 265 20.85 -6.01 -0.19
C GLY A 265 21.29 -4.71 0.49
N THR A 266 20.38 -3.95 1.11
CA THR A 266 20.75 -2.74 1.87
C THR A 266 21.68 -3.08 3.03
N ARG A 267 22.86 -2.45 3.03
CA ARG A 267 23.84 -2.55 4.12
C ARG A 267 23.40 -1.64 5.27
N PHE A 268 22.86 -2.24 6.32
CA PHE A 268 22.31 -1.49 7.45
C PHE A 268 23.35 -0.70 8.24
N GLU A 269 24.63 -1.07 8.17
CA GLU A 269 25.74 -0.35 8.81
C GLU A 269 25.87 1.12 8.40
N HIS A 270 25.44 1.47 7.18
CA HIS A 270 25.52 2.83 6.64
C HIS A 270 24.23 3.65 6.88
N ILE A 271 23.20 3.06 7.49
CA ILE A 271 21.97 3.79 7.80
C ILE A 271 22.19 4.63 9.06
N SER A 272 22.01 5.94 8.92
CA SER A 272 22.06 6.86 10.04
C SER A 272 20.81 6.70 10.93
N ALA A 273 20.93 7.06 12.21
CA ALA A 273 19.78 7.06 13.12
C ALA A 273 18.68 8.04 12.64
N GLN A 274 19.09 9.15 12.00
CA GLN A 274 18.17 10.16 11.48
C GLN A 274 17.35 9.64 10.28
N ASP A 275 18.01 8.92 9.35
CA ASP A 275 17.31 8.32 8.20
C ASP A 275 16.34 7.25 8.63
N LEU A 276 16.74 6.42 9.60
CA LEU A 276 15.86 5.40 10.18
C LEU A 276 14.65 6.05 10.86
N THR A 277 14.86 7.10 11.65
CA THR A 277 13.78 7.84 12.32
C THR A 277 12.82 8.46 11.31
N THR A 278 13.34 9.09 10.25
CA THR A 278 12.55 9.68 9.17
C THR A 278 11.71 8.60 8.47
N THR A 279 12.30 7.45 8.19
CA THR A 279 11.61 6.30 7.58
C THR A 279 10.50 5.76 8.48
N LEU A 280 10.77 5.60 9.78
CA LEU A 280 9.77 5.16 10.75
C LEU A 280 8.61 6.14 10.85
N LEU A 281 8.88 7.45 10.85
CA LEU A 281 7.84 8.48 10.85
C LEU A 281 6.95 8.36 9.60
N GLN A 282 7.55 8.21 8.42
CA GLN A 282 6.81 8.02 7.16
C GLN A 282 5.97 6.75 7.15
N ILE A 283 6.39 5.68 7.82
CA ILE A 283 5.60 4.45 7.97
C ILE A 283 4.46 4.65 8.97
N ASN A 284 4.76 5.23 10.13
CA ASN A 284 3.81 5.39 11.24
C ASN A 284 2.77 6.50 11.01
N GLN A 285 2.97 7.37 10.02
CA GLN A 285 2.00 8.37 9.58
C GLN A 285 1.02 7.87 8.51
N ARG A 286 1.10 6.60 8.09
CA ARG A 286 0.18 6.05 7.08
C ARG A 286 -1.15 5.68 7.72
N PRO A 287 -2.29 6.09 7.15
CA PRO A 287 -3.60 5.67 7.63
C PRO A 287 -3.78 4.18 7.34
N LEU A 288 -4.21 3.40 8.34
CA LEU A 288 -4.43 1.98 8.18
C LEU A 288 -5.91 1.65 8.28
N LYS A 289 -6.45 0.91 7.30
CA LYS A 289 -7.85 0.45 7.31
C LYS A 289 -8.23 -0.34 8.57
N ILE A 290 -7.29 -1.11 9.14
CA ILE A 290 -7.50 -1.87 10.38
C ILE A 290 -7.62 -0.99 11.63
N LEU A 291 -7.23 0.28 11.54
CA LEU A 291 -7.32 1.28 12.61
C LEU A 291 -8.38 2.34 12.28
N ASP A 292 -9.39 1.96 11.50
CA ASP A 292 -10.44 2.88 11.00
C ASP A 292 -9.85 4.12 10.32
N TRP A 293 -8.78 3.90 9.55
CA TRP A 293 -8.03 4.93 8.84
C TRP A 293 -7.28 5.95 9.70
N LYS A 294 -7.15 5.71 11.01
CA LYS A 294 -6.18 6.41 11.85
C LYS A 294 -4.76 5.93 11.54
N THR A 295 -3.79 6.80 11.79
CA THR A 295 -2.37 6.43 11.67
C THR A 295 -1.91 5.69 12.94
N PRO A 296 -0.91 4.78 12.84
CA PRO A 296 -0.29 4.18 14.01
C PRO A 296 0.18 5.22 15.03
N TYR A 297 0.74 6.33 14.54
CA TYR A 297 1.15 7.46 15.37
C TYR A 297 -0.01 8.05 16.18
N GLN A 298 -1.14 8.35 15.54
CA GLN A 298 -2.33 8.89 16.22
C GLN A 298 -2.88 7.93 17.27
N VAL A 299 -2.98 6.63 16.95
CA VAL A 299 -3.49 5.62 17.88
C VAL A 299 -2.57 5.47 19.07
N MET A 300 -1.24 5.43 18.86
CA MET A 300 -0.26 5.36 19.94
C MET A 300 -0.38 6.57 20.87
N LEU A 301 -0.33 7.78 20.32
CA LEU A 301 -0.40 9.03 21.09
C LEU A 301 -1.68 9.12 21.95
N THR A 302 -2.84 8.81 21.34
CA THR A 302 -4.14 8.87 22.02
C THR A 302 -4.26 7.88 23.18
N ASN A 303 -3.55 6.74 23.12
CA ASN A 303 -3.61 5.73 24.17
C ASN A 303 -2.58 5.97 25.27
N LEU A 304 -1.42 6.54 24.95
CA LEU A 304 -0.44 6.93 25.97
C LEU A 304 -0.95 8.09 26.82
N SER A 305 -1.61 9.09 26.22
CA SER A 305 -2.18 10.21 26.96
C SER A 305 -3.27 9.79 27.95
N LYS A 306 -4.08 8.77 27.60
CA LYS A 306 -5.16 8.25 28.46
C LYS A 306 -4.68 7.45 29.67
N ASN A 307 -3.42 7.01 29.67
CA ASN A 307 -2.82 6.26 30.77
C ASN A 307 -2.02 7.18 31.71
N SER A 308 -1.98 8.48 31.43
CA SER A 308 -1.32 9.50 32.27
C SER A 308 -2.30 10.21 33.23
N ASP A 309 -3.60 9.94 33.09
CA ASP A 309 -4.68 10.34 33.99
C ASP A 309 -5.12 9.14 34.85
#